data_AF-A0A179DR01-F1
#
_entry.id   AF-A0A179DR01-F1
#
_cell.length_a   1.000
_cell.length_b   1.000
_cell.length_c   1.000
_cell.angle_alpha   90.00
_cell.angle_beta   90.00
_cell.angle_gamma   90.00
#
_symmetry.space_group_name_H-M   'P 1'
#
loop_
_entity.id
_entity.type
_entity.pdbx_description
1 polymer ?
#
loop_
_entity_poly.entity_id
_entity_poly.type
_entity_poly.pdbx_seq_one_letter_code
_entity_poly.pdbx_strand_id
1 'polypeptide(L)'
;MRERLWYELGQVKHNHCYCTFLISRQRRFLNYFNIIILTFSSAGVMGWVIWKDSPFIACIIVALISLLKLLSPHIVPSDKQIEKLDNVTDFYFDYFNDLEQIWYDHYNYRISDQEAQSKFYTLKNTEREISKIVNEIVKSTNKKIYKKADIETRNYLQRIFN
;
A
#
# COMPACT_ATOMS: atom_id res chain seq x y z
N MET A 1 -11.11 3.35 28.85
CA MET A 1 -10.15 3.99 27.91
C MET A 1 -9.08 3.02 27.41
N ARG A 2 -8.45 2.24 28.30
CA ARG A 2 -7.40 1.27 27.96
C ARG A 2 -7.75 0.27 26.85
N GLU A 3 -8.89 -0.42 26.95
CA GLU A 3 -9.32 -1.39 25.91
C GLU A 3 -9.57 -0.71 24.56
N ARG A 4 -10.15 0.49 24.57
CA ARG A 4 -10.40 1.26 23.34
C ARG A 4 -9.10 1.66 22.64
N LEU A 5 -8.11 2.16 23.40
CA LEU A 5 -6.77 2.46 22.89
C LEU A 5 -6.13 1.20 22.30
N TRP A 6 -6.26 0.06 22.97
CA TRP A 6 -5.72 -1.21 22.49
C TRP A 6 -6.34 -1.68 21.17
N TYR A 7 -7.67 -1.61 21.05
CA TYR A 7 -8.36 -1.94 19.79
C TYR A 7 -7.93 -1.03 18.63
N GLU A 8 -7.82 0.27 18.90
CA GLU A 8 -7.38 1.25 17.89
C GLU A 8 -5.91 1.03 17.49
N LEU A 9 -5.03 0.69 18.44
CA LEU A 9 -3.63 0.32 18.18
C LEU A 9 -3.53 -0.86 17.22
N GLY A 10 -4.31 -1.91 17.45
CA GLY A 10 -4.39 -3.07 16.56
C GLY A 10 -4.92 -2.72 15.18
N GLN A 11 -5.97 -1.91 15.11
CA GLN A 11 -6.59 -1.48 13.85
C GLN A 11 -5.63 -0.62 13.00
N VAL A 12 -4.92 0.33 13.62
CA VAL A 12 -3.93 1.18 12.96
C VAL A 12 -2.79 0.32 12.42
N LYS A 13 -2.26 -0.61 13.23
CA LYS A 13 -1.18 -1.50 12.79
C LYS A 13 -1.61 -2.37 11.62
N HIS A 14 -2.84 -2.87 11.64
CA HIS A 14 -3.42 -3.60 10.52
C HIS A 14 -3.50 -2.75 9.26
N ASN A 15 -3.99 -1.51 9.36
CA ASN A 15 -4.08 -0.59 8.22
C ASN A 15 -2.70 -0.25 7.64
N HIS A 16 -1.71 0.02 8.50
CA HIS A 16 -0.32 0.25 8.08
C HIS A 16 0.25 -0.96 7.31
N CYS A 17 0.10 -2.18 7.86
CA CYS A 17 0.56 -3.40 7.20
C CYS A 17 -0.18 -3.64 5.87
N TYR A 18 -1.49 -3.38 5.83
CA TYR A 18 -2.31 -3.52 4.63
C TYR A 18 -1.84 -2.56 3.51
N CYS A 19 -1.63 -1.28 3.83
CA CYS A 19 -1.11 -0.29 2.89
C CYS A 19 0.28 -0.67 2.37
N THR A 20 1.20 -1.07 3.25
CA THR A 20 2.55 -1.51 2.88
C THR A 20 2.53 -2.69 1.89
N PHE A 21 1.66 -3.68 2.13
CA PHE A 21 1.54 -4.83 1.23
C PHE A 21 0.87 -4.48 -0.10
N LEU A 22 -0.08 -3.54 -0.11
CA LEU A 22 -0.66 -3.02 -1.34
C LEU A 22 0.41 -2.35 -2.21
N ILE A 23 1.19 -1.43 -1.63
CA ILE A 23 2.29 -0.72 -2.33
C ILE A 23 3.28 -1.72 -2.91
N SER A 24 3.73 -2.67 -2.07
CA SER A 24 4.69 -3.70 -2.49
C SER A 24 4.17 -4.52 -3.68
N ARG A 25 2.87 -4.84 -3.70
CA ARG A 25 2.25 -5.56 -4.81
C ARG A 25 2.17 -4.70 -6.07
N GLN A 26 1.77 -3.44 -5.95
CA GLN A 26 1.66 -2.50 -7.06
C GLN A 26 3.02 -2.25 -7.71
N ARG A 27 4.06 -1.99 -6.91
CA ARG A 27 5.46 -1.83 -7.39
C ARG A 27 5.97 -3.09 -8.10
N ARG A 28 5.70 -4.28 -7.55
CA ARG A 28 6.07 -5.54 -8.23
C ARG A 28 5.38 -5.69 -9.57
N PHE A 29 4.07 -5.39 -9.64
CA PHE A 29 3.32 -5.47 -10.89
C PHE A 29 3.86 -4.52 -11.95
N LEU A 30 4.18 -3.28 -11.57
CA LEU A 30 4.80 -2.29 -12.44
C LEU A 30 6.18 -2.75 -12.95
N ASN A 31 7.02 -3.29 -12.06
CA ASN A 31 8.33 -3.84 -12.45
C ASN A 31 8.20 -5.02 -13.42
N TYR A 32 7.29 -5.97 -13.17
CA TYR A 32 7.05 -7.08 -14.11
C TYR A 32 6.57 -6.58 -15.46
N PHE A 33 5.67 -5.60 -15.49
CA PHE A 33 5.15 -5.03 -16.73
C PHE A 33 6.27 -4.33 -17.53
N ASN A 34 7.13 -3.56 -16.85
CA ASN A 34 8.30 -2.92 -17.47
C ASN A 34 9.29 -3.94 -18.05
N ILE A 35 9.56 -5.04 -17.32
CA ILE A 35 10.44 -6.11 -17.80
C ILE A 35 9.85 -6.77 -19.05
N ILE A 36 8.53 -7.03 -19.07
CA ILE A 36 7.85 -7.60 -20.26
C ILE A 36 7.98 -6.64 -21.45
N ILE A 37 7.69 -5.35 -21.27
CA ILE A 37 7.83 -4.38 -22.37
C ILE A 37 9.28 -4.33 -22.88
N LEU A 38 10.26 -4.33 -21.98
CA LEU A 38 11.67 -4.22 -22.33
C LEU A 38 12.17 -5.46 -23.09
N THR A 39 11.78 -6.66 -22.64
CA THR A 39 12.11 -7.93 -23.31
C THR A 39 11.46 -8.04 -24.68
N PHE A 40 10.20 -7.62 -24.83
CA PHE A 40 9.56 -7.58 -26.15
C PHE A 40 10.17 -6.51 -27.07
N SER A 41 10.55 -5.36 -26.52
CA SER A 41 11.19 -4.28 -27.29
C SER A 41 12.57 -4.70 -27.79
N SER A 42 13.38 -5.37 -26.96
CA SER A 42 14.69 -5.89 -27.37
C SER A 42 14.55 -7.05 -28.36
N ALA A 43 13.59 -7.95 -28.16
CA ALA A 43 13.31 -9.04 -29.09
C ALA A 43 12.82 -8.54 -30.46
N GLY A 44 12.05 -7.45 -30.50
CA GLY A 44 11.64 -6.80 -31.75
C GLY A 44 12.83 -6.31 -32.59
N VAL A 45 13.83 -5.70 -31.95
CA VAL A 45 15.05 -5.20 -32.61
C VAL A 45 15.96 -6.34 -33.06
N MET A 46 16.19 -7.34 -32.20
CA MET A 46 17.06 -8.48 -32.51
C MET A 46 16.43 -9.45 -33.54
N GLY A 47 15.10 -9.54 -33.56
CA GLY A 47 14.36 -10.43 -34.44
C GLY A 47 14.27 -9.95 -35.90
N TRP A 48 14.82 -8.78 -36.27
CA TRP A 48 14.67 -8.16 -37.61
C TRP A 48 14.89 -9.13 -38.78
N VAL A 49 15.84 -10.06 -38.63
CA VAL A 49 16.15 -11.10 -39.63
C VAL A 49 15.01 -12.12 -39.80
N ILE A 50 14.29 -12.44 -38.72
CA ILE A 50 13.19 -13.42 -38.67
C ILE A 50 11.88 -12.79 -39.19
N TRP A 51 11.66 -11.50 -38.95
CA TRP A 51 10.41 -10.82 -39.39
C TRP A 51 10.34 -10.60 -40.90
N LYS A 52 11.44 -10.82 -41.64
CA LYS A 52 11.50 -10.61 -43.09
C LYS A 52 10.56 -11.53 -43.86
N ASP A 53 10.34 -12.74 -43.36
CA ASP A 53 9.46 -13.75 -43.97
C ASP A 53 8.00 -13.64 -43.51
N SER A 54 7.71 -12.80 -42.51
CA SER A 54 6.35 -12.64 -41.97
C SER A 54 6.11 -11.25 -41.35
N PRO A 55 6.12 -10.17 -42.16
CA PRO A 55 5.96 -8.80 -41.68
C PRO A 55 4.58 -8.53 -41.05
N PHE A 56 3.56 -9.29 -41.43
CA PHE A 56 2.21 -9.16 -40.87
C PHE A 56 2.15 -9.49 -39.38
N ILE A 57 2.90 -10.51 -38.95
CA ILE A 57 2.98 -10.93 -37.54
C ILE A 57 3.74 -9.87 -36.72
N ALA A 58 4.73 -9.22 -37.32
CA ALA A 58 5.46 -8.09 -36.72
C ALA A 58 4.55 -6.92 -36.39
N CYS A 59 3.75 -6.50 -37.37
CA CYS A 59 2.80 -5.39 -37.19
C CYS A 59 1.78 -5.68 -36.09
N ILE A 60 1.25 -6.91 -36.02
CA ILE A 60 0.29 -7.29 -34.97
C ILE A 60 0.92 -7.22 -33.59
N ILE A 61 2.14 -7.73 -33.41
CA ILE A 61 2.83 -7.72 -32.12
C ILE A 61 3.18 -6.29 -31.69
N VAL A 62 3.67 -5.45 -32.60
CA VAL A 62 3.96 -4.03 -32.31
C VAL A 62 2.68 -3.26 -31.98
N ALA A 63 1.58 -3.53 -32.68
CA ALA A 63 0.28 -2.92 -32.39
C ALA A 63 -0.23 -3.32 -30.99
N LEU A 64 -0.11 -4.60 -30.61
CA LEU A 64 -0.48 -5.09 -29.29
C LEU A 64 0.35 -4.46 -28.17
N ILE A 65 1.68 -4.36 -28.36
CA ILE A 65 2.57 -3.71 -27.38
C ILE A 65 2.24 -2.23 -27.24
N SER A 66 1.99 -1.55 -28.36
CA SER A 66 1.63 -0.12 -28.36
C SER A 66 0.31 0.13 -27.63
N LEU A 67 -0.68 -0.75 -27.85
CA LEU A 67 -1.96 -0.72 -27.15
C LEU A 67 -1.82 -1.01 -25.65
N LEU A 68 -1.00 -2.01 -25.28
CA LEU A 68 -0.67 -2.28 -23.88
C LEU A 68 0.02 -1.09 -23.20
N LYS A 69 0.90 -0.39 -23.92
CA LYS A 69 1.60 0.81 -23.42
C LYS A 69 0.63 1.97 -23.19
N LEU A 70 -0.37 2.14 -24.05
CA LEU A 70 -1.47 3.10 -23.88
C LEU A 70 -2.40 2.75 -22.72
N LEU A 71 -2.64 1.47 -22.48
CA LEU A 71 -3.47 0.99 -21.37
C LEU A 71 -2.72 0.91 -20.03
N SER A 72 -1.39 0.90 -20.05
CA SER A 72 -0.51 0.89 -18.87
C SER A 72 -0.94 1.90 -17.80
N PRO A 73 -1.15 3.20 -18.09
CA PRO A 73 -1.55 4.17 -17.05
C PRO A 73 -2.96 3.97 -16.49
N HIS A 74 -3.80 3.15 -17.11
CA HIS A 74 -5.16 2.86 -16.63
C HIS A 74 -5.26 1.55 -15.85
N ILE A 75 -4.38 0.59 -16.14
CA ILE A 75 -4.33 -0.73 -15.50
C ILE A 75 -3.30 -0.76 -14.36
N VAL A 76 -2.19 -0.04 -14.53
CA VAL A 76 -1.10 0.06 -13.55
C VAL A 76 -1.31 1.35 -12.75
N PRO A 77 -1.29 1.28 -11.40
CA PRO A 77 -1.30 2.47 -10.58
C PRO A 77 -0.19 3.41 -11.00
N SER A 78 -0.52 4.68 -11.22
CA SER A 78 0.49 5.71 -11.54
C SER A 78 1.49 5.82 -10.39
N ASP A 79 2.76 6.12 -10.67
CA ASP A 79 3.77 6.38 -9.64
C ASP A 79 3.29 7.42 -8.61
N LYS A 80 2.48 8.41 -9.04
CA LYS A 80 1.84 9.39 -8.14
C LYS A 80 0.84 8.76 -7.16
N GLN A 81 0.13 7.71 -7.56
CA GLN A 81 -0.79 6.99 -6.67
C GLN A 81 0.00 6.13 -5.67
N ILE A 82 1.12 5.55 -6.10
CA ILE A 82 2.04 4.81 -5.22
C ILE A 82 2.65 5.77 -4.19
N GLU A 83 3.13 6.93 -4.62
CA GLU A 83 3.69 7.98 -3.74
C GLU A 83 2.66 8.51 -2.75
N LYS A 84 1.42 8.78 -3.18
CA LYS A 84 0.33 9.13 -2.26
C LYS A 84 0.07 8.01 -1.22
N LEU A 85 0.17 6.74 -1.63
CA LEU A 85 -0.04 5.60 -0.73
C LEU A 85 1.14 5.39 0.23
N ASP A 86 2.37 5.69 -0.20
CA ASP A 86 3.55 5.74 0.67
C ASP A 86 3.35 6.80 1.77
N ASN A 87 2.94 8.03 1.41
CA ASN A 87 2.64 9.08 2.40
C ASN A 87 1.57 8.66 3.41
N VAL A 88 0.54 7.93 2.97
CA VAL A 88 -0.49 7.36 3.86
C VAL A 88 0.10 6.30 4.79
N THR A 89 1.04 5.49 4.30
CA THR A 89 1.69 4.44 5.08
C THR A 89 2.58 5.02 6.16
N ASP A 90 3.35 6.05 5.83
CA ASP A 90 4.20 6.81 6.76
C ASP A 90 3.34 7.49 7.82
N PHE A 91 2.21 8.11 7.43
CA PHE A 91 1.26 8.65 8.39
C PHE A 91 0.76 7.59 9.38
N TYR A 92 0.37 6.40 8.90
CA TYR A 92 -0.09 5.34 9.79
C TYR A 92 1.03 4.80 10.70
N PHE A 93 2.29 4.91 10.29
CA PHE A 93 3.44 4.57 11.13
C PHE A 93 3.61 5.58 12.27
N ASP A 94 3.61 6.87 11.95
CA ASP A 94 3.72 7.94 12.94
C ASP A 94 2.53 7.92 13.91
N TYR A 95 1.31 7.77 13.38
CA TYR A 95 0.09 7.63 14.18
C TYR A 95 0.15 6.43 15.13
N PHE A 96 0.72 5.31 14.66
CA PHE A 96 0.90 4.13 15.52
C PHE A 96 1.86 4.42 16.67
N ASN A 97 3.00 5.07 16.41
CA ASN A 97 4.00 5.39 17.43
C ASN A 97 3.44 6.36 18.48
N ASP A 98 2.72 7.40 18.04
CA ASP A 98 2.06 8.36 18.95
C ASP A 98 1.02 7.68 19.84
N LEU A 99 0.23 6.76 19.27
CA LEU A 99 -0.78 6.02 20.01
C LEU A 99 -0.17 5.02 20.99
N GLU A 100 0.93 4.36 20.60
CA GLU A 100 1.72 3.50 21.48
C GLU A 100 2.31 4.28 22.66
N GLN A 101 2.83 5.50 22.42
CA GLN A 101 3.31 6.38 23.48
C GLN A 101 2.20 6.75 24.47
N ILE A 102 1.02 7.15 23.97
CA ILE A 102 -0.15 7.44 24.83
C ILE A 102 -0.55 6.20 25.64
N TRP A 103 -0.51 5.02 25.02
CA TRP A 103 -0.84 3.77 25.70
C TRP A 103 0.15 3.45 26.83
N TYR A 104 1.46 3.59 26.60
CA TYR A 104 2.49 3.38 27.63
C TYR A 104 2.39 4.39 28.78
N ASP A 105 2.16 5.67 28.46
CA ASP A 105 2.00 6.71 29.48
C ASP A 105 0.74 6.47 30.33
N HIS A 106 -0.35 6.00 29.71
CA HIS A 106 -1.57 5.62 30.42
C HIS A 106 -1.38 4.37 31.28
N TYR A 107 -0.66 3.36 30.77
CA TYR A 107 -0.39 2.11 31.48
C TYR A 107 0.47 2.33 32.73
N ASN A 108 1.45 3.23 32.64
CA ASN A 108 2.34 3.59 33.75
C ASN A 108 1.75 4.66 34.70
N TYR A 109 0.45 4.97 34.59
CA TYR A 109 -0.24 5.98 35.40
C TYR A 109 0.40 7.38 35.34
N ARG A 110 1.09 7.72 34.24
CA ARG A 110 1.73 9.03 34.04
C ARG A 110 0.75 10.10 33.57
N ILE A 111 -0.35 9.69 32.95
CA ILE A 111 -1.41 10.58 32.46
C ILE A 111 -2.77 10.13 32.99
N SER A 112 -3.66 11.09 33.22
CA SER A 112 -5.05 10.79 33.63
C SER A 112 -5.89 10.27 32.46
N ASP A 113 -7.02 9.62 32.77
CA ASP A 113 -7.98 9.17 31.76
C ASP A 113 -8.49 10.32 30.86
N GLN A 114 -8.66 11.51 31.43
CA GLN A 114 -9.13 12.71 30.71
C GLN A 114 -8.06 13.25 29.75
N GLU A 115 -6.80 13.27 30.17
CA GLU A 115 -5.67 13.68 29.32
C GLU A 115 -5.43 12.68 28.19
N ALA A 116 -5.50 11.38 28.47
CA ALA A 116 -5.40 10.33 27.46
C ALA A 116 -6.53 10.45 26.43
N GLN A 117 -7.75 10.75 26.87
CA GLN A 117 -8.90 10.95 26.00
C GLN A 117 -8.73 12.18 25.11
N SER A 118 -8.28 13.31 25.66
CA SER A 118 -8.02 14.53 24.89
C SER A 118 -6.96 14.30 23.80
N LYS A 119 -5.81 13.72 24.16
CA LYS A 119 -4.74 13.39 23.21
C LYS A 119 -5.22 12.43 22.11
N PHE A 120 -6.01 11.42 22.48
CA PHE A 120 -6.59 10.47 21.53
C PHE A 120 -7.52 11.15 20.51
N TYR A 121 -8.41 12.05 20.95
CA TYR A 121 -9.30 12.77 20.03
C TYR A 121 -8.55 13.74 19.11
N THR A 122 -7.48 14.36 19.61
CA THR A 122 -6.59 15.19 18.77
C THR A 122 -5.97 14.35 17.66
N LEU A 123 -5.43 13.17 17.98
CA LEU A 123 -4.92 12.22 16.99
C LEU A 123 -6.00 11.83 15.98
N LYS A 124 -7.20 11.47 16.47
CA LYS A 124 -8.31 11.00 15.64
C LYS A 124 -8.80 12.04 14.65
N ASN A 125 -8.67 13.33 14.95
CA ASN A 125 -9.00 14.39 13.99
C ASN A 125 -8.05 14.37 12.78
N THR A 126 -6.78 14.03 12.97
CA THR A 126 -5.78 13.90 11.90
C THR A 126 -6.09 12.73 10.97
N GLU A 127 -6.73 11.66 11.48
CA GLU A 127 -7.16 10.49 10.68
C GLU A 127 -8.16 10.88 9.57
N ARG A 128 -8.96 11.93 9.79
CA ARG A 128 -10.03 12.33 8.87
C ARG A 128 -9.51 12.77 7.50
N GLU A 129 -8.36 13.44 7.47
CA GLU A 129 -7.74 13.90 6.22
C GLU A 129 -7.20 12.72 5.42
N ILE A 130 -6.57 11.77 6.11
CA ILE A 130 -6.00 10.56 5.51
C ILE A 130 -7.08 9.60 5.03
N SER A 131 -8.20 9.49 5.75
CA SER A 131 -9.34 8.68 5.32
C SER A 131 -9.88 9.07 3.94
N LYS A 132 -9.86 10.37 3.59
CA LYS A 132 -10.23 10.83 2.25
C LYS A 132 -9.26 10.31 1.18
N ILE A 133 -7.96 10.38 1.46
CA ILE A 133 -6.89 9.91 0.56
C ILE A 133 -6.98 8.39 0.39
N VAL A 134 -7.20 7.65 1.48
CA VAL A 134 -7.39 6.18 1.46
C VAL A 134 -8.60 5.81 0.61
N ASN A 135 -9.73 6.50 0.75
CA ASN A 135 -10.94 6.23 -0.05
C ASN A 135 -10.77 6.55 -1.54
N GLU A 136 -9.96 7.55 -1.89
CA GLU A 136 -9.63 7.87 -3.29
C GLU A 136 -8.80 6.75 -3.94
N ILE A 137 -7.85 6.17 -3.18
CA ILE A 137 -6.86 5.20 -3.68
C ILE A 137 -7.37 3.76 -3.60
N VAL A 138 -7.99 3.38 -2.50
CA VAL A 138 -8.43 2.00 -2.20
C VAL A 138 -9.90 1.84 -2.56
N LYS A 139 -10.19 1.66 -3.85
CA LYS A 139 -11.57 1.43 -4.33
C LYS A 139 -12.14 0.06 -3.98
N SER A 140 -11.30 -0.93 -3.67
CA SER A 140 -11.75 -2.27 -3.26
C SER A 140 -10.76 -2.98 -2.34
N THR A 141 -11.29 -3.68 -1.34
CA THR A 141 -10.48 -4.42 -0.36
C THR A 141 -10.05 -5.77 -0.92
N ASN A 142 -8.74 -5.99 -1.02
CA ASN A 142 -8.21 -7.26 -1.49
C ASN A 142 -8.16 -8.28 -0.34
N LYS A 143 -9.07 -9.27 -0.35
CA LYS A 143 -9.20 -10.30 0.70
C LYS A 143 -7.90 -11.05 1.02
N LYS A 144 -7.02 -11.28 0.03
CA LYS A 144 -5.73 -11.98 0.25
C LYS A 144 -4.75 -11.10 1.02
N ILE A 145 -4.69 -9.81 0.69
CA ILE A 145 -3.79 -8.85 1.34
C ILE A 145 -4.28 -8.55 2.75
N TYR A 146 -5.60 -8.44 2.93
CA TYR A 146 -6.23 -8.28 4.25
C TYR A 146 -5.85 -9.42 5.20
N LYS A 147 -6.01 -10.68 4.77
CA LYS A 147 -5.60 -11.84 5.60
C LYS A 147 -4.11 -11.83 5.95
N LYS A 148 -3.26 -11.43 5.01
CA LYS A 148 -1.82 -11.33 5.25
C LYS A 148 -1.49 -10.25 6.29
N ALA A 149 -2.12 -9.08 6.18
CA ALA A 149 -1.98 -8.01 7.15
C ALA A 149 -2.46 -8.44 8.55
N ASP A 150 -3.61 -9.14 8.64
CA ASP A 150 -4.12 -9.64 9.93
C ASP A 150 -3.17 -10.61 10.64
N ILE A 151 -2.54 -11.53 9.88
CA ILE A 151 -1.54 -12.46 10.43
C ILE A 151 -0.33 -11.68 10.98
N GLU A 152 0.20 -10.73 10.21
CA GLU A 152 1.37 -9.95 10.62
C GLU A 152 1.08 -9.05 11.82
N THR A 153 -0.10 -8.41 11.87
CA THR A 153 -0.52 -7.63 13.03
C THR A 153 -0.65 -8.50 14.27
N ARG A 154 -1.27 -9.69 14.15
CA ARG A 154 -1.39 -10.63 15.27
C ARG A 154 -0.02 -11.08 15.77
N ASN A 155 0.90 -11.42 14.86
CA ASN A 155 2.27 -11.81 15.19
C ASN A 155 3.03 -10.67 15.90
N TYR A 156 2.85 -9.43 15.46
CA TYR A 156 3.48 -8.26 16.07
C TYR A 156 2.97 -8.04 17.49
N LEU A 157 1.65 -8.04 17.70
CA LEU A 157 1.06 -7.87 19.04
C LEU A 157 1.48 -8.99 19.99
N GLN A 158 1.55 -10.23 19.51
CA GLN A 158 2.07 -11.36 20.29
C GLN A 158 3.56 -11.28 20.61
N ARG A 159 4.37 -10.52 19.87
CA ARG A 159 5.81 -10.39 20.17
C ARG A 159 6.12 -9.28 21.17
N ILE A 160 5.30 -8.22 21.19
CA ILE A 160 5.56 -7.05 22.02
C ILE A 160 4.85 -7.15 23.37
N PHE A 161 3.66 -7.73 23.41
CA PHE A 161 2.78 -7.67 24.58
C PHE A 161 2.52 -9.03 25.24
N ASN A 162 3.17 -10.10 24.77
CA ASN A 162 3.12 -11.45 25.35
C ASN A 162 4.52 -11.85 25.82
#